data_AF-R9GVW5-F1
#
_entry.id   AF-R9GVW5-F1
#
_cell.length_a   1.000
_cell.length_b   1.000
_cell.length_c   1.000
_cell.angle_alpha   90.00
_cell.angle_beta   90.00
_cell.angle_gamma   90.00
#
_symmetry.space_group_name_H-M   'P 1'
#
loop_
_entity.id
_entity.type
_entity.pdbx_description
1 polymer ?
#
loop_
_entity_poly.entity_id
_entity_poly.type
_entity_poly.pdbx_seq_one_letter_code
_entity_poly.pdbx_strand_id
1 'polypeptide(L)' 'MLVVEGTLYPLLTRLKNNGLLSYNWIESTSGPPRKYYQLTEAGKTVLQKLDTTWEELKFAVKTSIEGAPNNKSSNL' A
#
# COMPACT_ATOMS: atom_id res chain seq x y z
N MET A 1 -12.45 2.18 -0.28
CA MET A 1 -12.10 1.10 0.66
C MET A 1 -12.51 1.57 2.06
N LEU A 2 -13.54 0.97 2.67
CA LEU A 2 -13.94 1.29 4.04
C LEU A 2 -12.98 0.58 4.99
N VAL A 3 -12.09 1.30 5.66
CA VAL A 3 -11.31 0.75 6.77
C VAL A 3 -12.28 0.60 7.94
N VAL A 4 -12.72 -0.63 8.21
CA VAL A 4 -13.55 -0.93 9.39
C VAL A 4 -12.74 -0.56 10.63
N GLU A 5 -13.34 0.18 11.57
CA GLU A 5 -12.67 0.76 12.75
C GLU A 5 -11.80 -0.25 13.53
N GLY A 6 -12.15 -1.54 13.51
CA GLY A 6 -11.39 -2.60 14.19
C GLY A 6 -10.16 -3.17 13.45
N THR A 7 -9.91 -2.81 12.19
CA THR A 7 -8.87 -3.45 11.37
C THR A 7 -7.54 -2.70 11.32
N LEU A 8 -7.53 -1.42 11.71
CA LEU A 8 -6.32 -0.59 11.66
C LEU A 8 -5.24 -1.07 12.64
N TYR A 9 -5.59 -1.33 13.90
CA TYR A 9 -4.60 -1.75 14.90
C TYR A 9 -3.99 -3.14 14.62
N PRO A 10 -4.77 -4.17 14.25
CA PRO A 10 -4.21 -5.44 13.79
C PRO A 10 -3.27 -5.28 12.59
N LEU A 11 -3.63 -4.41 11.63
CA LEU A 11 -2.78 -4.13 10.46
C LEU A 11 -1.46 -3.48 10.87
N LEU A 12 -1.49 -2.41 11.67
CA LEU A 12 -0.29 -1.74 12.17
C LEU A 12 0.59 -2.69 12.98
N THR A 13 -0.03 -3.54 13.81
CA THR A 13 0.67 -4.57 14.59
C THR A 13 1.39 -5.56 13.69
N ARG A 14 0.73 -6.06 12.64
CA ARG A 14 1.33 -6.97 11.66
C ARG A 14 2.49 -6.30 10.90
N LEU A 15 2.30 -5.07 10.43
CA LEU A 15 3.35 -4.33 9.71
C LEU A 15 4.57 -4.07 10.59
N LYS A 16 4.37 -3.76 11.88
CA LYS A 16 5.43 -3.62 12.87
C LYS A 16 6.13 -4.95 13.15
N ASN A 17 5.37 -6.05 13.33
CA ASN A 17 5.94 -7.38 13.56
C ASN A 17 6.75 -7.89 12.36
N ASN A 18 6.39 -7.46 11.15
CA ASN A 18 7.14 -7.72 9.93
C ASN A 18 8.34 -6.77 9.72
N GLY A 19 8.61 -5.87 10.67
CA GLY A 19 9.74 -4.92 10.61
C GLY A 19 9.56 -3.78 9.60
N LEU A 20 8.36 -3.59 9.04
CA LEU A 20 8.08 -2.54 8.05
C LEU A 20 7.76 -1.19 8.71
N LEU A 21 7.34 -1.21 9.97
CA LEU A 21 7.11 -0.03 10.79
C LEU A 21 7.94 -0.08 12.07
N SER A 22 8.47 1.07 12.47
CA SER A 22 8.89 1.36 13.84
C SER A 22 7.80 2.16 14.56
N TYR A 23 7.89 2.25 15.88
CA TYR A 23 7.05 3.16 16.65
C TYR A 23 7.87 3.88 17.73
N ASN A 24 7.48 5.10 18.05
CA ASN A 24 7.96 5.85 19.20
C ASN A 24 6.79 6.22 20.12
N TRP A 25 7.03 6.16 21.43
CA TRP A 25 6.13 6.75 22.41
C TRP A 25 6.40 8.24 22.47
N ILE A 26 5.36 9.03 22.24
CA ILE A 26 5.43 10.49 22.37
C ILE A 26 4.51 10.87 23.52
N GLU A 27 5.09 11.53 24.52
CA GLU A 27 4.32 12.14 25.60
C GLU A 27 3.37 13.18 25.00
N SER A 28 2.10 13.12 25.39
CA SER A 28 1.13 14.13 24.98
C SER A 28 1.19 15.29 25.98
N THR A 29 1.07 16.52 25.49
CA THR A 29 0.99 17.73 26.33
C THR A 29 -0.16 17.67 27.34
N SER A 30 -1.23 16.95 27.00
CA SER A 30 -2.31 16.58 27.92
C SER A 30 -2.84 15.19 27.54
N GLY A 31 -2.67 14.19 28.41
CA GLY A 31 -3.26 12.86 28.26
C GLY A 31 -2.25 11.70 28.11
N PRO A 32 -2.73 10.46 27.88
CA PRO A 32 -1.87 9.28 27.82
C PRO A 32 -0.89 9.34 26.64
N PRO A 33 0.27 8.68 26.75
CA PRO A 33 1.27 8.66 25.69
C PRO A 33 0.71 8.03 24.42
N ARG A 34 1.08 8.60 23.27
CA ARG A 34 0.62 8.15 21.94
C ARG A 34 1.73 7.38 21.24
N LYS A 35 1.36 6.33 20.50
CA LYS A 35 2.29 5.63 19.60
C LYS A 35 2.26 6.30 18.24
N TYR A 36 3.40 6.82 17.79
CA TYR A 36 3.59 7.30 16.43
C TYR A 36 4.36 6.25 15.65
N TYR A 37 3.77 5.78 14.54
CA TYR A 37 4.38 4.79 13.66
C TYR A 37 5.10 5.49 12.51
N GLN A 38 6.24 4.96 12.11
CA GLN A 38 7.01 5.44 10.96
C GLN A 38 7.50 4.25 10.14
N LEU A 39 7.64 4.43 8.82
CA LEU A 39 8.27 3.44 7.97
C LEU A 39 9.73 3.25 8.36
N THR A 40 10.15 2.00 8.46
CA THR A 40 11.57 1.63 8.48
C THR A 40 12.16 1.74 7.08
N GLU A 41 13.48 1.64 6.94
CA GLU A 41 14.11 1.55 5.61
C GLU A 41 13.60 0.34 4.81
N ALA A 42 13.45 -0.82 5.46
CA ALA A 42 12.82 -1.99 4.85
C ALA A 42 11.36 -1.71 4.43
N GLY A 43 10.61 -0.99 5.27
CA GLY A 43 9.25 -0.53 4.96
C GLY A 43 9.20 0.35 3.71
N LYS A 44 10.13 1.30 3.57
CA LYS A 44 10.24 2.17 2.38
C LYS A 44 10.56 1.36 1.12
N THR A 45 11.49 0.40 1.19
CA THR A 45 11.80 -0.47 0.05
C THR A 45 10.58 -1.31 -0.38
N VAL A 46 9.82 -1.84 0.57
CA VAL A 46 8.59 -2.59 0.27
C VAL A 46 7.54 -1.67 -0.34
N LEU A 47 7.37 -0.45 0.18
CA LEU A 47 6.45 0.54 -0.38
C LEU A 47 6.77 0.83 -1.85
N GLN A 48 8.04 1.08 -2.19
CA GLN A 48 8.46 1.31 -3.58
C GLN A 48 8.12 0.14 -4.50
N LYS A 49 8.30 -1.10 -4.04
CA LYS A 49 7.93 -2.30 -4.82
C LYS A 49 6.42 -2.41 -5.02
N LEU A 50 5.64 -2.07 -3.99
CA LEU A 50 4.18 -2.04 -4.08
C LEU A 50 3.71 -0.98 -5.07
N ASP A 51 4.33 0.20 -5.08
CA ASP A 51 4.02 1.26 -6.05
C ASP A 51 4.28 0.78 -7.48
N THR A 52 5.43 0.13 -7.74
CA THR A 52 5.71 -0.47 -9.06
C THR A 52 4.68 -1.52 -9.44
N THR A 53 4.37 -2.45 -8.53
CA THR A 53 3.39 -3.52 -8.77
C THR A 53 1.99 -2.94 -9.04
N TRP A 54 1.64 -1.87 -8.35
CA TRP A 54 0.38 -1.17 -8.56
C TRP A 54 0.29 -0.53 -9.94
N GLU A 55 1.36 0.11 -10.41
CA GLU A 55 1.41 0.69 -11.74
C GLU A 55 1.26 -0.37 -12.84
N GLU A 56 1.93 -1.52 -12.68
CA GLU A 56 1.79 -2.67 -13.59
C GLU A 56 0.35 -3.20 -13.62
N LEU A 57 -0.26 -3.39 -12.45
CA LEU A 57 -1.64 -3.83 -12.33
C LEU A 57 -2.60 -2.83 -12.97
N LYS A 58 -2.42 -1.54 -12.70
CA LYS A 58 -3.22 -0.46 -13.27
C LYS A 58 -3.13 -0.46 -14.79
N PHE A 59 -1.92 -0.64 -15.33
CA PHE A 59 -1.71 -0.76 -16.78
C PHE A 59 -2.44 -1.96 -17.37
N ALA A 60 -2.29 -3.14 -16.77
CA ALA A 60 -2.95 -4.36 -17.24
C ALA A 60 -4.48 -4.24 -17.24
N VAL A 61 -5.06 -3.68 -16.16
CA VAL A 61 -6.49 -3.42 -16.06
C VAL A 61 -6.94 -2.42 -17.13
N LYS A 62 -6.20 -1.32 -17.32
CA LYS A 62 -6.50 -0.32 -18.34
C LYS A 62 -6.54 -0.95 -19.73
N THR A 63 -5.50 -1.70 -20.11
CA THR A 63 -5.43 -2.38 -21.41
C THR A 63 -6.56 -3.40 -21.58
N SER A 64 -6.93 -4.12 -20.53
CA SER A 64 -8.04 -5.08 -20.59
C SER A 64 -9.41 -4.41 -20.80
N ILE A 65 -9.59 -3.18 -20.32
CA ILE A 65 -10.84 -2.42 -20.47
C ILE A 65 -10.90 -1.72 -21.83
N GLU A 66 -9.77 -1.22 -22.35
CA GLU A 66 -9.70 -0.49 -23.63
C GLU A 66 -9.76 -1.42 -24.87
N GLY A 67 -9.64 -2.74 -24.66
CA GLY A 67 -9.65 -3.75 -25.72
C GLY A 67 -8.29 -3.88 -26.40
N ALA A 68 -7.87 -5.13 -26.66
CA ALA A 68 -6.68 -5.38 -27.47
C ALA A 68 -6.80 -4.60 -28.80
N PRO A 69 -5.75 -3.91 -29.29
CA PRO A 69 -5.82 -3.22 -30.57
C PRO A 69 -6.28 -4.23 -31.62
N ASN A 70 -7.47 -3.98 -32.16
CA ASN A 70 -8.11 -4.81 -33.17
C ASN A 70 -7.09 -5.04 -34.30
N ASN A 71 -6.50 -6.23 -34.33
CA ASN A 71 -5.90 -6.77 -35.53
C ASN A 71 -7.05 -7.08 -36.50
N LYS A 72 -7.65 -6.03 -37.08
CA LYS A 72 -8.33 -6.17 -38.36
C LYS A 72 -7.22 -6.30 -39.40
N SER A 73 -6.72 -7.53 -39.52
CA SER A 73 -5.94 -7.94 -40.67
C SER A 73 -6.80 -7.66 -41.89
N SER A 74 -6.29 -6.75 -42.71
CA SER A 74 -6.51 -6.69 -44.14
C SER A 74 -6.75 -8.09 -44.71
N ASN A 75 -7.96 -8.37 -45.14
CA ASN A 75 -8.22 -9.41 -46.11
C ASN A 75 -9.13 -8.80 -47.16
N LEU A 76 -8.51 -8.59 -48.32
CA LEU A 76 -9.04 -8.66 -49.69
C LEU A 76 -10.43 -8.04 -49.95
#